data_AF-A0A352PXV9-F1
#
_entry.id   AF-A0A352PXV9-F1
#
_cell.length_a   1.000
_cell.length_b   1.000
_cell.length_c   1.000
_cell.angle_alpha   90.00
_cell.angle_beta   90.00
_cell.angle_gamma   90.00
#
_symmetry.space_group_name_H-M   'P 1'
#
loop_
_entity.id
_entity.type
_entity.pdbx_description
1 polymer ?
#
loop_
_entity_poly.entity_id
_entity_poly.type
_entity_poly.pdbx_seq_one_letter_code
_entity_poly.pdbx_strand_id
1 'polypeptide(L)'
;MSPSQKTQRVRVSSGVSQLDHLLGGLFIGDNVVWHDDSGSLASVFCLNFIRASEANHKPLIYVSFDRSPRNLLDKLGPLAFSDRLTVLDCFSHGKGAGSPIFLQFYQETSQRYPCRVIEIAEPRKIDHVMDALYGIHASLQGDVRFVFESLTGMQEVWGGEDQLTQFYSHSCPRLYELNTIAYWIMEKKAHSPRLRAQISQIAQVVIDLSIKRGTTSLTILKAEARDLESFHKPQTYWCRDLAITFEDERHPSSLIDLGSRLRKLRSRSGLSQTELAKRIGVTPSTISQIEGNLIYPSLPALLKLAEVLAVDVNSLLHGSDAGRRRHVFPASEALQVKLAPFAEESVQARMLTSGDADRKVDPYLLEIAPGQTLSSHFFTHKGEEMGYVLSGTLSARIGNTTYELQEGDVISLVSETPDQWRNKGNDVVQLLWIVLK
;
A
#
# COMPACT_ATOMS: atom_id res chain seq x y z
N MET A 1 25.86 -15.79 -33.45
CA MET A 1 25.84 -14.88 -32.29
C MET A 1 24.45 -14.93 -31.70
N SER A 2 24.31 -15.60 -30.57
CA SER A 2 23.02 -15.80 -29.88
C SER A 2 22.65 -14.53 -29.10
N PRO A 3 21.36 -14.16 -29.01
CA PRO A 3 20.95 -13.01 -28.22
C PRO A 3 21.28 -13.27 -26.75
N SER A 4 21.90 -12.29 -26.09
CA SER A 4 22.33 -12.37 -24.69
C SER A 4 21.19 -12.81 -23.78
N GLN A 5 21.41 -13.86 -23.00
CA GLN A 5 20.61 -14.17 -21.82
C GLN A 5 20.65 -12.94 -20.91
N LYS A 6 19.57 -12.14 -20.87
CA LYS A 6 19.38 -11.13 -19.84
C LYS A 6 19.25 -11.89 -18.52
N THR A 7 20.28 -11.84 -17.69
CA THR A 7 20.23 -12.38 -16.32
C THR A 7 19.04 -11.75 -15.63
N GLN A 8 18.04 -12.56 -15.27
CA GLN A 8 16.80 -12.09 -14.66
C GLN A 8 17.15 -11.56 -13.26
N ARG A 9 17.18 -10.23 -13.09
CA ARG A 9 17.49 -9.60 -11.80
C ARG A 9 16.46 -10.03 -10.75
N VAL A 10 16.92 -10.36 -9.55
CA VAL A 10 16.07 -10.82 -8.44
C VAL A 10 15.27 -9.64 -7.89
N ARG A 11 13.93 -9.74 -7.95
CA ARG A 11 13.04 -8.69 -7.46
C ARG A 11 13.00 -8.65 -5.94
N VAL A 12 12.84 -7.43 -5.42
CA VAL A 12 12.78 -7.09 -4.01
C VAL A 12 11.54 -6.24 -3.76
N SER A 13 10.80 -6.51 -2.69
CA SER A 13 9.73 -5.60 -2.24
C SER A 13 10.29 -4.47 -1.38
N SER A 14 9.80 -3.25 -1.62
CA SER A 14 9.99 -2.10 -0.73
C SER A 14 9.13 -2.17 0.54
N GLY A 15 8.19 -3.12 0.63
CA GLY A 15 7.15 -3.17 1.66
C GLY A 15 5.97 -2.24 1.42
N VAL A 16 5.95 -1.54 0.27
CA VAL A 16 4.90 -0.59 -0.13
C VAL A 16 4.50 -0.91 -1.56
N SER A 17 3.37 -1.58 -1.75
CA SER A 17 2.96 -2.14 -3.05
C SER A 17 2.88 -1.08 -4.16
N GLN A 18 2.34 0.10 -3.87
CA GLN A 18 2.26 1.17 -4.86
C GLN A 18 3.64 1.75 -5.21
N LEU A 19 4.58 1.79 -4.27
CA LEU A 19 5.95 2.18 -4.58
C LEU A 19 6.62 1.14 -5.49
N ASP A 20 6.42 -0.15 -5.21
CA ASP A 20 6.91 -1.24 -6.07
C ASP A 20 6.31 -1.13 -7.48
N HIS A 21 5.03 -0.75 -7.60
CA HIS A 21 4.39 -0.48 -8.89
C HIS A 21 5.01 0.73 -9.60
N LEU A 22 5.10 1.88 -8.92
CA LEU A 22 5.64 3.12 -9.45
C LEU A 22 7.08 2.99 -9.92
N LEU A 23 7.89 2.16 -9.24
CA LEU A 23 9.28 1.88 -9.58
C LEU A 23 9.46 0.75 -10.60
N GLY A 24 8.42 0.02 -10.99
CA GLY A 24 8.56 -1.24 -11.72
C GLY A 24 9.25 -2.35 -10.91
N GLY A 25 9.38 -2.15 -9.59
CA GLY A 25 10.05 -3.02 -8.63
C GLY A 25 11.47 -2.59 -8.29
N LEU A 26 11.88 -2.96 -7.08
CA LEU A 26 13.28 -2.95 -6.67
C LEU A 26 13.93 -4.27 -7.01
N PHE A 27 15.25 -4.26 -7.19
CA PHE A 27 16.03 -5.44 -7.53
C PHE A 27 17.31 -5.51 -6.71
N ILE A 28 17.83 -6.72 -6.54
CA ILE A 28 19.19 -6.89 -6.05
C ILE A 28 20.17 -6.23 -7.03
N GLY A 29 21.12 -5.50 -6.46
CA GLY A 29 22.01 -4.54 -7.11
C GLY A 29 21.56 -3.09 -6.99
N ASP A 30 20.30 -2.80 -6.63
CA ASP A 30 19.86 -1.41 -6.57
C ASP A 30 20.49 -0.66 -5.37
N ASN A 31 21.15 0.45 -5.68
CA ASN A 31 21.41 1.51 -4.72
C ASN A 31 20.28 2.54 -4.81
N VAL A 32 19.44 2.57 -3.79
CA VAL A 32 18.22 3.38 -3.70
C VAL A 32 18.50 4.61 -2.85
N VAL A 33 18.62 5.76 -3.49
CA VAL A 33 18.89 7.03 -2.81
C VAL A 33 17.59 7.78 -2.56
N TRP A 34 17.39 8.18 -1.31
CA TRP A 34 16.26 8.97 -0.84
C TRP A 34 16.71 10.40 -0.54
N HIS A 35 16.34 11.34 -1.41
CA HIS A 35 16.47 12.77 -1.17
C HIS A 35 15.32 13.24 -0.26
N ASP A 36 15.58 13.40 1.03
CA ASP A 36 14.59 13.80 2.03
C ASP A 36 14.62 15.32 2.25
N ASP A 37 13.47 15.99 2.13
CA ASP A 37 13.36 17.44 2.31
C ASP A 37 13.34 17.87 3.78
N SER A 38 12.94 17.00 4.70
CA SER A 38 12.81 17.31 6.14
C SER A 38 13.54 16.33 7.06
N GLY A 39 14.34 15.42 6.51
CA GLY A 39 15.09 14.40 7.25
C GLY A 39 14.22 13.37 7.97
N SER A 40 12.92 13.38 7.73
CA SER A 40 11.93 12.57 8.45
C SER A 40 10.98 11.79 7.55
N LEU A 41 10.88 12.14 6.27
CA LEU A 41 9.93 11.54 5.34
C LEU A 41 10.38 10.14 4.91
N ALA A 42 11.68 9.91 4.73
CA ALA A 42 12.22 8.62 4.28
C ALA A 42 12.06 7.51 5.34
N SER A 43 11.94 7.89 6.61
CA SER A 43 11.92 6.95 7.75
C SER A 43 10.82 5.89 7.62
N VAL A 44 9.61 6.26 7.18
CA VAL A 44 8.49 5.32 7.07
C VAL A 44 8.70 4.31 5.94
N PHE A 45 9.34 4.71 4.84
CA PHE A 45 9.71 3.81 3.74
C PHE A 45 10.81 2.83 4.18
N CYS A 46 11.77 3.30 4.97
CA CYS A 46 12.82 2.45 5.54
C CYS A 46 12.22 1.39 6.48
N LEU A 47 11.30 1.77 7.36
CA LEU A 47 10.64 0.82 8.27
C LEU A 47 9.81 -0.21 7.50
N ASN A 48 9.13 0.18 6.43
CA ASN A 48 8.43 -0.76 5.55
C ASN A 48 9.39 -1.72 4.84
N PHE A 49 10.53 -1.22 4.37
CA PHE A 49 11.56 -2.05 3.74
C PHE A 49 12.20 -3.05 4.72
N ILE A 50 12.46 -2.62 5.97
CA ILE A 50 12.95 -3.50 7.04
C ILE A 50 11.92 -4.59 7.34
N ARG A 51 10.65 -4.22 7.52
CA ARG A 51 9.54 -5.16 7.76
C ARG A 51 9.39 -6.18 6.62
N ALA A 52 9.49 -5.73 5.37
CA ALA A 52 9.44 -6.61 4.20
C ALA A 52 10.66 -7.56 4.16
N SER A 53 11.84 -7.07 4.54
CA SER A 53 13.06 -7.89 4.59
C SER A 53 12.97 -8.97 5.67
N GLU A 54 12.44 -8.62 6.85
CA GLU A 54 12.18 -9.55 7.95
C GLU A 54 11.16 -10.62 7.55
N ALA A 55 10.03 -10.23 6.96
CA ALA A 55 9.00 -11.17 6.51
C ALA A 55 9.54 -12.18 5.47
N ASN A 56 10.51 -11.75 4.65
CA ASN A 56 11.21 -12.60 3.68
C ASN A 56 12.44 -13.30 4.26
N HIS A 57 12.64 -13.24 5.59
CA HIS A 57 13.73 -13.87 6.32
C HIS A 57 15.12 -13.46 5.80
N LYS A 58 15.28 -12.22 5.35
CA LYS A 58 16.53 -11.70 4.79
C LYS A 58 17.38 -11.00 5.85
N PRO A 59 18.71 -11.21 5.84
CA PRO A 59 19.61 -10.48 6.73
C PRO A 59 19.62 -8.99 6.38
N LEU A 60 19.61 -8.14 7.40
CA LEU A 60 19.60 -6.68 7.25
C LEU A 60 20.67 -6.02 8.12
N ILE A 61 21.44 -5.14 7.49
CA ILE A 61 22.45 -4.30 8.14
C ILE A 61 21.94 -2.86 8.18
N TYR A 62 21.77 -2.31 9.38
CA TYR A 62 21.39 -0.93 9.61
C TYR A 62 22.60 -0.13 10.09
N VAL A 63 23.00 0.90 9.35
CA VAL A 63 24.16 1.73 9.66
C VAL A 63 23.68 3.07 10.22
N SER A 64 24.02 3.34 11.49
CA SER A 64 23.53 4.51 12.22
C SER A 64 24.64 5.49 12.57
N PHE A 65 24.46 6.75 12.20
CA PHE A 65 25.38 7.88 12.47
C PHE A 65 24.72 9.00 13.30
N ASP A 66 23.38 9.04 13.33
CA ASP A 66 22.59 10.13 13.91
C ASP A 66 21.85 9.72 15.19
N ARG A 67 21.78 8.43 15.50
CA ARG A 67 21.01 7.92 16.64
C ARG A 67 21.84 7.01 17.52
N SER A 68 21.72 7.21 18.84
CA SER A 68 22.24 6.24 19.79
C SER A 68 21.52 4.90 19.62
N PRO A 69 22.18 3.77 19.98
CA PRO A 69 21.56 2.44 19.89
C PRO A 69 20.20 2.37 20.57
N ARG A 70 20.06 2.92 21.79
CA ARG A 70 18.78 2.93 22.51
C ARG A 70 17.69 3.64 21.71
N ASN A 71 17.95 4.86 21.24
CA ASN A 71 16.97 5.65 20.50
C ASN A 71 16.60 5.00 19.16
N LEU A 72 17.55 4.33 18.50
CA LEU A 72 17.29 3.60 17.27
C LEU A 72 16.41 2.38 17.52
N LEU A 73 16.73 1.55 18.53
CA LEU A 73 15.96 0.36 18.84
C LEU A 73 14.53 0.70 19.27
N ASP A 74 14.35 1.77 20.07
CA ASP A 74 13.03 2.28 20.44
C ASP A 74 12.23 2.71 19.19
N LYS A 75 12.89 3.34 18.22
CA LYS A 75 12.28 3.76 16.95
C LYS A 75 11.92 2.58 16.04
N LEU A 76 12.74 1.53 16.03
CA LEU A 76 12.46 0.29 15.30
C LEU A 76 11.30 -0.49 15.93
N GLY A 77 11.09 -0.34 17.24
CA GLY A 77 9.99 -0.97 17.98
C GLY A 77 10.04 -2.50 17.82
N PRO A 78 8.97 -3.17 17.36
CA PRO A 78 8.96 -4.61 17.14
C PRO A 78 10.07 -5.11 16.20
N LEU A 79 10.50 -4.29 15.23
CA LEU A 79 11.54 -4.67 14.26
C LEU A 79 12.93 -4.81 14.90
N ALA A 80 13.14 -4.25 16.10
CA ALA A 80 14.36 -4.47 16.88
C ALA A 80 14.48 -5.91 17.41
N PHE A 81 13.38 -6.68 17.42
CA PHE A 81 13.33 -8.05 17.92
C PHE A 81 13.59 -9.10 16.82
N SER A 82 14.46 -8.78 15.86
CA SER A 82 14.88 -9.68 14.80
C SER A 82 16.34 -10.13 14.99
N ASP A 83 16.58 -11.43 14.98
CA ASP A 83 17.92 -12.05 15.00
C ASP A 83 18.72 -11.82 13.70
N ARG A 84 18.03 -11.41 12.64
CA ARG A 84 18.58 -11.10 11.31
C ARG A 84 18.95 -9.62 11.15
N LEU A 85 18.62 -8.78 12.13
CA LEU A 85 19.01 -7.38 12.15
C LEU A 85 20.40 -7.24 12.80
N THR A 86 21.32 -6.62 12.08
CA THR A 86 22.59 -6.14 12.62
C THR A 86 22.64 -4.62 12.54
N VAL A 87 22.86 -3.95 13.66
CA VAL A 87 23.05 -2.50 13.76
C VAL A 87 24.53 -2.19 13.88
N LEU A 88 25.06 -1.34 13.00
CA LEU A 88 26.38 -0.72 13.15
C LEU A 88 26.18 0.64 13.80
N ASP A 89 26.65 0.77 15.03
CA ASP A 89 26.62 2.00 15.80
C ASP A 89 27.88 2.83 15.52
N CYS A 90 27.75 3.76 14.57
CA CYS A 90 28.75 4.81 14.31
C CYS A 90 28.43 6.10 15.09
N PHE A 91 27.28 6.17 15.77
CA PHE A 91 26.88 7.35 16.52
C PHE A 91 27.68 7.48 17.81
N SER A 92 27.79 6.42 18.62
CA SER A 92 28.29 6.53 20.00
C SER A 92 29.68 7.16 20.08
N HIS A 93 30.62 6.77 19.20
CA HIS A 93 31.95 7.39 19.09
C HIS A 93 32.05 8.49 18.03
N GLY A 94 31.03 8.63 17.18
CA GLY A 94 30.93 9.69 16.17
C GLY A 94 30.38 10.98 16.79
N LYS A 95 29.08 11.20 16.62
CA LYS A 95 28.37 12.37 17.17
C LYS A 95 28.18 12.29 18.69
N GLY A 96 28.07 11.09 19.24
CA GLY A 96 28.01 10.84 20.68
C GLY A 96 29.33 11.07 21.42
N ALA A 97 30.43 11.26 20.68
CA ALA A 97 31.76 11.61 21.19
C ALA A 97 32.30 10.69 22.30
N GLY A 98 31.89 9.41 22.31
CA GLY A 98 32.31 8.43 23.32
C GLY A 98 31.73 8.71 24.71
N SER A 99 30.64 9.50 24.80
CA SER A 99 30.04 9.87 26.08
C SER A 99 29.56 8.64 26.86
N PRO A 100 29.88 8.52 28.16
CA PRO A 100 29.49 7.37 28.98
C PRO A 100 28.00 7.04 28.97
N ILE A 101 27.13 8.06 28.81
CA ILE A 101 25.68 7.87 28.78
C ILE A 101 25.22 7.00 27.61
N PHE A 102 25.93 7.04 26.47
CA PHE A 102 25.63 6.20 25.32
C PHE A 102 26.29 4.83 25.44
N LEU A 103 27.51 4.77 25.96
CA LEU A 103 28.26 3.52 26.13
C LEU A 103 27.66 2.58 27.19
N GLN A 104 26.93 3.13 28.16
CA GLN A 104 26.17 2.34 29.16
C GLN A 104 25.19 1.35 28.50
N PHE A 105 24.74 1.62 27.27
CA PHE A 105 23.93 0.69 26.47
C PHE A 105 24.55 -0.71 26.39
N TYR A 106 25.87 -0.79 26.17
CA TYR A 106 26.58 -2.05 25.99
C TYR A 106 26.77 -2.84 27.27
N GLN A 107 26.67 -2.16 28.43
CA GLN A 107 26.78 -2.79 29.75
C GLN A 107 25.43 -3.33 30.25
N GLU A 108 24.31 -2.66 29.92
CA GLU A 108 23.02 -2.91 30.59
C GLU A 108 21.89 -3.39 29.67
N THR A 109 21.95 -3.04 28.38
CA THR A 109 20.78 -3.09 27.48
C THR A 109 21.01 -3.97 26.24
N SER A 110 22.26 -4.12 25.79
CA SER A 110 22.62 -4.92 24.60
C SER A 110 22.10 -6.36 24.64
N GLN A 111 22.01 -6.98 25.83
CA GLN A 111 21.53 -8.36 26.00
C GLN A 111 19.99 -8.51 25.93
N ARG A 112 19.23 -7.41 25.91
CA ARG A 112 17.75 -7.45 25.93
C ARG A 112 17.12 -7.65 24.55
N TYR A 113 17.88 -7.42 23.49
CA TYR A 113 17.41 -7.51 22.12
C TYR A 113 18.11 -8.66 21.39
N PRO A 114 17.40 -9.44 20.57
CA PRO A 114 18.00 -10.51 19.77
C PRO A 114 18.82 -9.96 18.59
N CYS A 115 18.59 -8.71 18.18
CA CYS A 115 19.39 -8.09 17.13
C CYS A 115 20.84 -7.87 17.57
N ARG A 116 21.79 -7.98 16.64
CA ARG A 116 23.21 -7.76 16.93
C ARG A 116 23.52 -6.27 16.81
N VAL A 117 23.96 -5.63 17.90
CA VAL A 117 24.46 -4.24 17.86
C VAL A 117 25.98 -4.26 17.95
N ILE A 118 26.65 -3.63 16.99
CA ILE A 118 28.11 -3.61 16.84
C ILE A 118 28.57 -2.16 16.97
N GLU A 119 29.34 -1.92 18.02
CA GLU A 119 29.98 -0.63 18.28
C GLU A 119 31.15 -0.41 17.31
N ILE A 120 31.16 0.75 16.63
CA ILE A 120 32.31 1.18 15.83
C ILE A 120 33.12 2.17 16.68
N ALA A 121 34.31 1.76 17.12
CA ALA A 121 35.16 2.57 18.00
C ALA A 121 35.73 3.83 17.31
N GLU A 122 36.00 3.76 16.00
CA GLU A 122 36.60 4.88 15.25
C GLU A 122 35.78 5.23 13.98
N PRO A 123 34.53 5.70 14.12
CA PRO A 123 33.63 5.92 12.98
C PRO A 123 34.04 7.11 12.10
N ARG A 124 34.99 7.94 12.56
CA ARG A 124 35.61 9.03 11.78
C ARG A 124 36.58 8.51 10.72
N LYS A 125 37.09 7.28 10.87
CA LYS A 125 37.95 6.63 9.88
C LYS A 125 37.08 5.81 8.93
N ILE A 126 36.97 6.27 7.69
CA ILE A 126 36.12 5.64 6.66
C ILE A 126 36.46 4.16 6.47
N ASP A 127 37.76 3.84 6.39
CA ASP A 127 38.22 2.46 6.19
C ASP A 127 37.78 1.53 7.33
N HIS A 128 37.75 2.02 8.58
CA HIS A 128 37.30 1.21 9.72
C HIS A 128 35.80 0.90 9.63
N VAL A 129 34.98 1.86 9.20
CA VAL A 129 33.55 1.64 8.97
C VAL A 129 33.34 0.63 7.84
N MET A 130 34.13 0.73 6.78
CA MET A 130 34.08 -0.15 5.61
C MET A 130 34.50 -1.58 5.94
N ASP A 131 35.61 -1.74 6.65
CA ASP A 131 36.11 -3.05 7.07
C ASP A 131 35.10 -3.76 7.97
N ALA A 132 34.50 -3.03 8.92
CA ALA A 132 33.42 -3.57 9.75
C ALA A 132 32.21 -3.98 8.89
N LEU A 133 31.75 -3.11 8.00
CA LEU A 133 30.59 -3.35 7.15
C LEU A 133 30.77 -4.59 6.26
N TYR A 134 31.91 -4.71 5.59
CA TYR A 134 32.20 -5.85 4.72
C TYR A 134 32.55 -7.12 5.49
N GLY A 135 33.21 -7.00 6.64
CA GLY A 135 33.45 -8.14 7.53
C GLY A 135 32.15 -8.76 8.03
N ILE A 136 31.17 -7.93 8.38
CA ILE A 136 29.83 -8.39 8.77
C ILE A 136 29.11 -9.02 7.58
N HIS A 137 29.08 -8.34 6.43
CA HIS A 137 28.45 -8.88 5.21
C HIS A 137 29.01 -10.25 4.83
N ALA A 138 30.34 -10.43 4.87
CA ALA A 138 30.99 -11.70 4.54
C ALA A 138 30.59 -12.86 5.47
N SER A 139 30.08 -12.58 6.67
CA SER A 139 29.56 -13.60 7.59
C SER A 139 28.10 -13.99 7.32
N LEU A 140 27.40 -13.27 6.44
CA LEU A 140 26.00 -13.48 6.12
C LEU A 140 25.84 -14.27 4.81
N GLN A 141 24.71 -14.98 4.68
CA GLN A 141 24.40 -15.78 3.51
C GLN A 141 23.22 -15.18 2.73
N GLY A 142 23.20 -15.39 1.41
CA GLY A 142 22.13 -14.92 0.53
C GLY A 142 22.23 -13.44 0.19
N ASP A 143 21.10 -12.86 -0.22
CA ASP A 143 21.01 -11.42 -0.50
C ASP A 143 20.86 -10.61 0.80
N VAL A 144 21.72 -9.61 0.96
CA VAL A 144 21.79 -8.78 2.17
C VAL A 144 21.19 -7.40 1.92
N ARG A 145 20.43 -6.92 2.90
CA ARG A 145 19.71 -5.63 2.84
C ARG A 145 20.46 -4.59 3.65
N PHE A 146 20.65 -3.39 3.09
CA PHE A 146 21.31 -2.31 3.78
C PHE A 146 20.37 -1.11 3.96
N VAL A 147 20.45 -0.49 5.14
CA VAL A 147 19.87 0.83 5.40
C VAL A 147 20.97 1.72 5.97
N PHE A 148 21.44 2.68 5.18
CA PHE A 148 22.31 3.75 5.63
C PHE A 148 21.44 4.94 6.01
N GLU A 149 21.24 5.13 7.32
CA GLU A 149 20.18 6.01 7.83
C GLU A 149 20.36 7.48 7.44
N SER A 150 21.61 7.90 7.21
CA SER A 150 21.94 9.31 7.00
C SER A 150 23.34 9.49 6.40
N LEU A 151 23.39 9.71 5.08
CA LEU A 151 24.58 10.23 4.41
C LEU A 151 24.96 11.61 4.96
N THR A 152 23.98 12.40 5.42
CA THR A 152 24.21 13.68 6.10
C THR A 152 25.01 13.49 7.39
N GLY A 153 24.62 12.53 8.23
CA GLY A 153 25.35 12.19 9.45
C GLY A 153 26.76 11.71 9.19
N MET A 154 26.96 10.95 8.11
CA MET A 154 28.28 10.51 7.66
C MET A 154 29.16 11.69 7.24
N GLN A 155 28.63 12.63 6.44
CA GLN A 155 29.34 13.85 6.05
C GLN A 155 29.75 14.70 7.24
N GLU A 156 28.88 14.85 8.24
CA GLU A 156 29.20 15.60 9.46
C GLU A 156 30.35 14.94 10.26
N VAL A 157 30.33 13.61 10.40
CA VAL A 157 31.37 12.87 11.11
C VAL A 157 32.70 12.84 10.34
N TRP A 158 32.66 12.85 9.02
CA TRP A 158 33.85 12.77 8.15
C TRP A 158 34.39 14.13 7.70
N GLY A 159 33.72 15.22 8.06
CA GLY A 159 34.25 16.57 7.89
C GLY A 159 34.15 17.15 6.48
N GLY A 160 33.33 16.58 5.59
CA GLY A 160 33.11 17.16 4.26
C GLY A 160 32.40 16.27 3.23
N GLU A 161 31.89 16.92 2.17
CA GLU A 161 31.22 16.25 1.04
C GLU A 161 32.19 15.44 0.16
N ASP A 162 33.47 15.81 0.11
CA ASP A 162 34.48 15.11 -0.69
C ASP A 162 34.73 13.69 -0.14
N GLN A 163 34.86 13.56 1.18
CA GLN A 163 34.99 12.29 1.88
C GLN A 163 33.76 11.40 1.66
N LEU A 164 32.56 11.99 1.78
CA LEU A 164 31.30 11.29 1.50
C LEU A 164 31.24 10.81 0.05
N THR A 165 31.65 11.64 -0.91
CA THR A 165 31.67 11.29 -2.33
C THR A 165 32.62 10.12 -2.60
N GLN A 166 33.83 10.17 -2.01
CA GLN A 166 34.82 9.11 -2.16
C GLN A 166 34.30 7.79 -1.56
N PHE A 167 33.73 7.84 -0.36
CA PHE A 167 33.10 6.68 0.26
C PHE A 167 31.97 6.11 -0.60
N TYR A 168 31.03 6.95 -1.05
CA TYR A 168 29.88 6.49 -1.82
C TYR A 168 30.28 5.88 -3.17
N SER A 169 31.21 6.53 -3.88
CA SER A 169 31.71 6.06 -5.17
C SER A 169 32.51 4.76 -5.11
N HIS A 170 33.12 4.45 -3.96
CA HIS A 170 33.77 3.16 -3.73
C HIS A 170 32.78 2.09 -3.23
N SER A 171 31.87 2.46 -2.32
CA SER A 171 30.98 1.52 -1.64
C SER A 171 29.87 1.00 -2.55
N CYS A 172 29.29 1.88 -3.36
CA CYS A 172 28.12 1.58 -4.18
C CYS A 172 28.39 0.49 -5.25
N PRO A 173 29.46 0.57 -6.06
CA PRO A 173 29.82 -0.51 -7.00
C PRO A 173 30.13 -1.82 -6.29
N ARG A 174 30.78 -1.78 -5.13
CA ARG A 174 31.11 -2.98 -4.37
C ARG A 174 29.84 -3.66 -3.82
N LEU A 175 28.89 -2.88 -3.31
CA LEU A 175 27.59 -3.40 -2.86
C LEU A 175 26.76 -3.98 -4.02
N TYR A 176 26.86 -3.40 -5.21
CA TYR A 176 26.24 -3.93 -6.43
C TYR A 176 26.73 -5.36 -6.71
N GLU A 177 28.04 -5.60 -6.64
CA GLU A 177 28.65 -6.91 -6.87
C GLU A 177 28.37 -7.92 -5.73
N LEU A 178 28.07 -7.44 -4.52
CA LEU A 178 27.87 -8.28 -3.32
C LEU A 178 26.44 -8.83 -3.15
N ASN A 179 25.64 -8.85 -4.23
CA ASN A 179 24.26 -9.34 -4.21
C ASN A 179 23.41 -8.65 -3.13
N THR A 180 23.52 -7.32 -3.04
CA THR A 180 22.85 -6.50 -2.01
C THR A 180 21.82 -5.56 -2.61
N ILE A 181 20.97 -4.99 -1.77
CA ILE A 181 20.20 -3.78 -2.09
C ILE A 181 20.36 -2.81 -0.91
N ALA A 182 20.58 -1.54 -1.22
CA ALA A 182 20.94 -0.55 -0.21
C ALA A 182 20.05 0.69 -0.29
N TYR A 183 19.44 1.06 0.83
CA TYR A 183 18.77 2.34 1.02
C TYR A 183 19.78 3.35 1.57
N TRP A 184 19.86 4.51 0.92
CA TRP A 184 20.74 5.60 1.28
C TRP A 184 19.91 6.86 1.48
N ILE A 185 19.84 7.36 2.70
CA ILE A 185 19.00 8.51 3.03
C ILE A 185 19.89 9.74 3.13
N MET A 186 19.48 10.83 2.47
CA MET A 186 20.19 12.10 2.57
C MET A 186 19.22 13.28 2.66
N GLU A 187 19.54 14.24 3.51
CA GLU A 187 18.80 15.49 3.60
C GLU A 187 19.17 16.38 2.43
N LYS A 188 18.29 16.48 1.44
CA LYS A 188 18.67 17.07 0.15
C LYS A 188 19.11 18.53 0.25
N LYS A 189 18.57 19.29 1.22
CA LYS A 189 18.90 20.70 1.45
C LYS A 189 20.22 20.89 2.21
N ALA A 190 20.74 19.86 2.88
CA ALA A 190 22.02 19.93 3.60
C ALA A 190 23.23 19.79 2.67
N HIS A 191 23.02 19.30 1.45
CA HIS A 191 24.09 18.96 0.51
C HIS A 191 24.09 19.84 -0.75
N SER A 192 25.27 20.00 -1.34
CA SER A 192 25.46 20.77 -2.57
C SER A 192 24.77 20.11 -3.76
N PRO A 193 24.35 20.89 -4.78
CA PRO A 193 23.85 20.34 -6.03
C PRO A 193 24.84 19.40 -6.71
N ARG A 194 26.15 19.66 -6.56
CA ARG A 194 27.24 18.85 -7.13
C ARG A 194 27.26 17.45 -6.50
N LEU A 195 27.27 17.37 -5.17
CA LEU A 195 27.27 16.09 -4.45
C LEU A 195 26.03 15.26 -4.81
N ARG A 196 24.83 15.89 -4.79
CA ARG A 196 23.58 15.21 -5.17
C ARG A 196 23.63 14.64 -6.59
N ALA A 197 24.18 15.40 -7.54
CA ALA A 197 24.33 14.94 -8.92
C ALA A 197 25.29 13.75 -9.04
N GLN A 198 26.43 13.78 -8.34
CA GLN A 198 27.40 12.68 -8.33
C GLN A 198 26.82 11.40 -7.72
N ILE A 199 26.15 11.50 -6.57
CA ILE A 199 25.44 10.36 -5.95
C ILE A 199 24.37 9.81 -6.90
N SER A 200 23.54 10.68 -7.47
CA SER A 200 22.45 10.30 -8.39
C SER A 200 22.97 9.64 -9.68
N GLN A 201 24.15 10.01 -10.15
CA GLN A 201 24.78 9.40 -11.32
C GLN A 201 25.12 7.93 -11.07
N ILE A 202 25.62 7.61 -9.87
CA ILE A 202 26.07 6.26 -9.50
C ILE A 202 24.89 5.37 -9.07
N ALA A 203 23.91 5.94 -8.37
CA ALA A 203 22.75 5.21 -7.86
C ALA A 203 21.88 4.58 -8.97
N GLN A 204 21.32 3.40 -8.73
CA GLN A 204 20.38 2.76 -9.65
C GLN A 204 18.99 3.40 -9.56
N VAL A 205 18.58 3.82 -8.36
CA VAL A 205 17.25 4.41 -8.10
C VAL A 205 17.44 5.68 -7.27
N VAL A 206 16.76 6.76 -7.68
CA VAL A 206 16.78 8.05 -6.96
C VAL A 206 15.35 8.54 -6.79
N ILE A 207 14.96 8.76 -5.54
CA ILE A 207 13.62 9.18 -5.13
C ILE A 207 13.72 10.51 -4.38
N ASP A 208 12.95 11.50 -4.80
CA ASP A 208 12.79 12.77 -4.11
C ASP A 208 11.53 12.78 -3.27
N LEU A 209 11.69 13.02 -1.97
CA LEU A 209 10.61 13.29 -1.04
C LEU A 209 10.53 14.79 -0.81
N SER A 210 9.34 15.35 -0.88
CA SER A 210 9.14 16.78 -0.64
C SER A 210 7.85 17.06 0.10
N ILE A 211 7.84 18.13 0.89
CA ILE A 211 6.64 18.65 1.53
C ILE A 211 6.39 20.09 1.06
N LYS A 212 5.19 20.33 0.52
CA LYS A 212 4.76 21.67 0.07
C LYS A 212 3.39 21.97 0.65
N ARG A 213 3.29 23.06 1.41
CA ARG A 213 2.03 23.51 2.04
C ARG A 213 1.33 22.41 2.88
N GLY A 214 2.12 21.56 3.54
CA GLY A 214 1.61 20.44 4.35
C GLY A 214 1.32 19.16 3.56
N THR A 215 1.45 19.17 2.24
CA THR A 215 1.27 18.00 1.38
C THR A 215 2.61 17.35 1.08
N THR A 216 2.74 16.06 1.40
CA THR A 216 3.91 15.23 1.08
C THR A 216 3.78 14.60 -0.30
N SER A 217 4.88 14.58 -1.04
CA SER A 217 4.95 13.95 -2.37
C SER A 217 6.26 13.21 -2.56
N LEU A 218 6.19 12.15 -3.36
CA LEU A 218 7.28 11.29 -3.79
C LEU A 218 7.46 11.46 -5.29
N THR A 219 8.68 11.73 -5.77
CA THR A 219 8.98 11.84 -7.20
C THR A 219 10.12 10.90 -7.55
N ILE A 220 9.92 10.02 -8.53
CA ILE A 220 11.00 9.16 -9.03
C ILE A 220 11.84 10.00 -9.99
N LEU A 221 13.09 10.27 -9.62
CA LEU A 221 14.03 11.02 -10.44
C LEU A 221 14.86 10.12 -11.35
N LYS A 222 15.09 8.88 -10.94
CA LYS A 222 15.85 7.89 -11.71
C LYS A 222 15.43 6.48 -11.29
N ALA A 223 15.27 5.59 -12.26
CA ALA A 223 15.25 4.15 -12.02
C ALA A 223 15.89 3.45 -13.24
N GLU A 224 17.14 3.02 -13.09
CA GLU A 224 18.00 2.58 -14.19
C GLU A 224 17.42 1.37 -14.94
N ALA A 225 17.49 1.41 -16.27
CA ALA A 225 16.97 0.37 -17.18
C ALA A 225 15.46 0.08 -17.03
N ARG A 226 14.69 1.05 -16.56
CA ARG A 226 13.23 0.99 -16.46
C ARG A 226 12.63 2.13 -17.28
N ASP A 227 11.61 1.84 -18.07
CA ASP A 227 10.83 2.84 -18.80
C ASP A 227 9.50 3.01 -18.07
N LEU A 228 9.34 4.14 -17.39
CA LEU A 228 8.25 4.37 -16.45
C LEU A 228 7.56 5.70 -16.76
N GLU A 229 6.24 5.64 -16.95
CA GLU A 229 5.41 6.85 -17.12
C GLU A 229 5.41 7.75 -15.87
N SER A 230 5.82 7.21 -14.72
CA SER A 230 5.88 7.88 -13.41
C SER A 230 7.09 8.81 -13.25
N PHE A 231 8.08 8.77 -14.14
CA PHE A 231 9.28 9.58 -14.00
C PHE A 231 8.98 11.07 -13.94
N HIS A 232 9.63 11.76 -12.98
CA HIS A 232 9.51 13.20 -12.73
C HIS A 232 8.08 13.70 -12.42
N LYS A 233 7.13 12.79 -12.20
CA LYS A 233 5.77 13.14 -11.77
C LYS A 233 5.66 13.01 -10.24
N PRO A 234 5.30 14.08 -9.51
CA PRO A 234 5.10 14.00 -8.08
C PRO A 234 3.85 13.18 -7.77
N GLN A 235 4.03 12.18 -6.91
CA GLN A 235 2.99 11.30 -6.40
C GLN A 235 2.68 11.71 -4.97
N THR A 236 1.50 12.30 -4.73
CA THR A 236 1.09 12.67 -3.37
C THR A 236 0.88 11.42 -2.55
N TYR A 237 1.36 11.42 -1.30
CA TYR A 237 1.13 10.32 -0.37
C TYR A 237 0.88 10.84 1.03
N TRP A 238 0.24 10.02 1.86
CA TRP A 238 0.03 10.25 3.28
C TRP A 238 0.48 9.04 4.08
N CYS A 239 0.89 9.29 5.32
CA CYS A 239 1.32 8.25 6.23
C CYS A 239 0.48 8.27 7.50
N ARG A 240 0.02 7.10 7.93
CA ARG A 240 -0.50 6.87 9.27
C ARG A 240 0.25 5.68 9.85
N ASP A 241 1.06 5.94 10.86
CA ASP A 241 2.02 4.96 11.39
C ASP A 241 2.93 4.43 10.27
N LEU A 242 2.89 3.12 10.00
CA LEU A 242 3.63 2.48 8.91
C LEU A 242 2.84 2.39 7.60
N ALA A 243 1.53 2.70 7.60
CA ALA A 243 0.73 2.67 6.39
C ALA A 243 1.03 3.90 5.53
N ILE A 244 1.40 3.68 4.28
CA ILE A 244 1.63 4.71 3.27
C ILE A 244 0.53 4.56 2.22
N THR A 245 -0.20 5.63 1.95
CA THR A 245 -1.27 5.65 0.95
C THR A 245 -0.98 6.71 -0.09
N PHE A 246 -1.02 6.35 -1.36
CA PHE A 246 -0.80 7.29 -2.47
C PHE A 246 -2.12 7.86 -2.99
N GLU A 247 -2.06 9.01 -3.66
CA GLU A 247 -3.25 9.65 -4.26
C GLU A 247 -3.84 8.82 -5.41
N ASP A 248 -3.03 8.11 -6.19
CA ASP A 248 -3.52 7.17 -7.20
C ASP A 248 -4.19 5.92 -6.60
N GLU A 249 -3.90 5.57 -5.34
CA GLU A 249 -4.70 4.56 -4.60
C GLU A 249 -6.08 5.10 -4.20
N ARG A 250 -6.35 6.40 -4.37
CA ARG A 250 -7.67 7.01 -4.13
C ARG A 250 -8.65 6.87 -5.29
N HIS A 251 -8.40 6.01 -6.28
CA HIS A 251 -9.43 5.42 -7.12
C HIS A 251 -9.02 4.00 -7.53
N PRO A 252 -9.56 2.94 -6.88
CA PRO A 252 -11.00 2.70 -6.80
C PRO A 252 -11.46 2.10 -5.45
N SER A 253 -11.62 2.91 -4.40
CA SER A 253 -12.62 2.66 -3.32
C SER A 253 -12.57 3.74 -2.22
N SER A 254 -13.08 4.93 -2.50
CA SER A 254 -13.95 5.55 -1.50
C SER A 254 -15.35 5.49 -2.08
N LEU A 255 -16.12 4.47 -1.68
CA LEU A 255 -17.57 4.39 -1.94
C LEU A 255 -18.33 5.62 -1.41
N ILE A 256 -17.66 6.54 -0.70
CA ILE A 256 -18.23 7.65 0.04
C ILE A 256 -17.27 8.85 0.00
N ASP A 257 -17.57 9.86 -0.82
CA ASP A 257 -16.94 11.19 -0.75
C ASP A 257 -17.54 12.00 0.40
N LEU A 258 -17.21 11.60 1.63
CA LEU A 258 -17.74 12.18 2.86
C LEU A 258 -17.32 13.65 3.03
N GLY A 259 -16.08 13.98 2.70
CA GLY A 259 -15.49 15.27 2.96
C GLY A 259 -16.12 16.39 2.15
N SER A 260 -16.33 16.19 0.84
CA SER A 260 -16.99 17.19 0.00
C SER A 260 -18.46 17.41 0.43
N ARG A 261 -19.14 16.33 0.83
CA ARG A 261 -20.53 16.35 1.31
C ARG A 261 -20.65 17.09 2.61
N LEU A 262 -19.76 16.77 3.56
CA LEU A 262 -19.71 17.45 4.83
C LEU A 262 -19.49 18.95 4.62
N ARG A 263 -18.53 19.32 3.75
CA ARG A 263 -18.28 20.72 3.40
C ARG A 263 -19.52 21.39 2.84
N LYS A 264 -20.22 20.74 1.91
CA LYS A 264 -21.43 21.26 1.27
C LYS A 264 -22.57 21.47 2.28
N LEU A 265 -22.82 20.49 3.14
CA LEU A 265 -23.85 20.57 4.18
C LEU A 265 -23.50 21.62 5.23
N ARG A 266 -22.26 21.64 5.73
CA ARG A 266 -21.77 22.68 6.64
C ARG A 266 -21.99 24.08 6.08
N SER A 267 -21.63 24.28 4.80
CA SER A 267 -21.73 25.57 4.13
C SER A 267 -23.19 25.99 3.93
N ARG A 268 -24.09 25.05 3.61
CA ARG A 268 -25.53 25.28 3.54
C ARG A 268 -26.13 25.67 4.90
N SER A 269 -25.63 25.09 5.98
CA SER A 269 -26.03 25.44 7.35
C SER A 269 -25.37 26.73 7.87
N GLY A 270 -24.58 27.43 7.04
CA GLY A 270 -23.94 28.70 7.40
C GLY A 270 -22.83 28.59 8.43
N LEU A 271 -22.30 27.40 8.70
CA LEU A 271 -21.31 27.16 9.74
C LEU A 271 -19.88 27.26 9.19
N SER A 272 -18.97 27.88 9.93
CA SER A 272 -17.53 27.73 9.70
C SER A 272 -17.02 26.38 10.20
N GLN A 273 -15.84 25.93 9.74
CA GLN A 273 -15.20 24.71 10.25
C GLN A 273 -15.00 24.78 11.77
N THR A 274 -14.63 25.96 12.29
CA THR A 274 -14.44 26.21 13.72
C THR A 274 -15.73 26.06 14.52
N GLU A 275 -16.86 26.55 14.00
CA GLU A 275 -18.16 26.43 14.67
C GLU A 275 -18.67 25.00 14.66
N LEU A 276 -18.54 24.30 13.52
CA LEU A 276 -18.90 22.89 13.43
C LEU A 276 -18.05 22.05 14.40
N ALA A 277 -16.73 22.31 14.46
CA ALA A 277 -15.81 21.64 15.37
C ALA A 277 -16.22 21.82 16.84
N LYS A 278 -16.55 23.06 17.24
CA LYS A 278 -17.05 23.36 18.60
C LYS A 278 -18.32 22.60 18.94
N ARG A 279 -19.29 22.51 18.02
CA ARG A 279 -20.57 21.81 18.25
C ARG A 279 -20.40 20.30 18.39
N ILE A 280 -19.41 19.73 17.72
CA ILE A 280 -19.14 18.28 17.76
C ILE A 280 -18.20 17.91 18.92
N GLY A 281 -17.38 18.86 19.39
CA GLY A 281 -16.38 18.63 20.43
C GLY A 281 -15.06 18.12 19.88
N VAL A 282 -14.68 18.56 18.68
CA VAL A 282 -13.41 18.23 18.01
C VAL A 282 -12.62 19.50 17.66
N THR A 283 -11.39 19.36 17.19
CA THR A 283 -10.59 20.52 16.75
C THR A 283 -11.01 20.99 15.36
N PRO A 284 -10.83 22.28 15.00
CA PRO A 284 -11.06 22.76 13.64
C PRO A 284 -10.20 22.01 12.60
N SER A 285 -8.99 21.60 12.99
CA SER A 285 -8.12 20.75 12.16
C SER A 285 -8.77 19.41 11.84
N THR A 286 -9.45 18.78 12.79
CA THR A 286 -10.21 17.54 12.59
C THR A 286 -11.31 17.73 11.55
N ILE A 287 -12.10 18.80 11.62
CA ILE A 287 -13.14 19.09 10.60
C ILE A 287 -12.51 19.35 9.24
N SER A 288 -11.42 20.11 9.19
CA SER A 288 -10.69 20.37 7.94
C SER A 288 -10.12 19.09 7.32
N GLN A 289 -9.61 18.18 8.15
CA GLN A 289 -9.12 16.87 7.74
C GLN A 289 -10.27 15.96 7.26
N ILE A 290 -11.43 15.98 7.90
CA ILE A 290 -12.61 15.24 7.41
C ILE A 290 -13.07 15.80 6.07
N GLU A 291 -13.20 17.12 5.94
CA GLU A 291 -13.63 17.79 4.70
C GLU A 291 -12.64 17.60 3.54
N GLY A 292 -11.35 17.44 3.85
CA GLY A 292 -10.30 17.13 2.90
C GLY A 292 -10.17 15.64 2.57
N ASN A 293 -11.07 14.78 3.06
CA ASN A 293 -10.95 13.31 2.96
C ASN A 293 -9.59 12.77 3.48
N LEU A 294 -8.97 13.47 4.44
CA LEU A 294 -7.71 13.09 5.07
C LEU A 294 -7.93 12.13 6.24
N ILE A 295 -9.06 12.23 6.93
CA ILE A 295 -9.50 11.30 7.99
C ILE A 295 -10.99 11.02 7.86
N TYR A 296 -11.41 9.82 8.24
CA TYR A 296 -12.83 9.51 8.43
C TYR A 296 -13.22 9.70 9.90
N PRO A 297 -14.40 10.28 10.19
CA PRO A 297 -14.91 10.34 11.55
C PRO A 297 -15.23 8.93 12.06
N SER A 298 -15.12 8.72 13.37
CA SER A 298 -15.70 7.52 13.99
C SER A 298 -17.21 7.50 13.80
N LEU A 299 -17.85 6.34 13.90
CA LEU A 299 -19.32 6.23 13.79
C LEU A 299 -20.05 7.19 14.76
N PRO A 300 -19.67 7.31 16.05
CA PRO A 300 -20.26 8.31 16.94
C PRO A 300 -20.08 9.75 16.46
N ALA A 301 -18.91 10.10 15.92
CA ALA A 301 -18.67 11.43 15.38
C ALA A 301 -19.48 11.69 14.11
N LEU A 302 -19.68 10.69 13.25
CA LEU A 302 -20.52 10.74 12.06
C LEU A 302 -22.01 10.96 12.41
N LEU A 303 -22.53 10.23 13.40
CA LEU A 303 -23.90 10.43 13.89
C LEU A 303 -24.09 11.84 14.44
N LYS A 304 -23.12 12.33 15.22
CA LYS A 304 -23.14 13.69 15.77
C LYS A 304 -23.01 14.78 14.71
N LEU A 305 -22.24 14.53 13.64
CA LEU A 305 -22.17 15.40 12.46
C LEU A 305 -23.55 15.52 11.80
N ALA A 306 -24.25 14.40 11.60
CA ALA A 306 -25.59 14.36 11.02
C ALA A 306 -26.61 15.12 11.89
N GLU A 307 -26.57 14.91 13.20
CA GLU A 307 -27.41 15.59 14.18
C GLU A 307 -27.19 17.12 14.17
N VAL A 308 -25.94 17.57 14.28
CA VAL A 308 -25.59 19.01 14.31
C VAL A 308 -25.97 19.72 13.01
N LEU A 309 -25.90 19.01 11.88
CA LEU A 309 -26.26 19.53 10.56
C LEU A 309 -27.75 19.33 10.20
N ALA A 310 -28.53 18.67 11.07
CA ALA A 310 -29.93 18.33 10.87
C ALA A 310 -30.18 17.58 9.54
N VAL A 311 -29.37 16.55 9.26
CA VAL A 311 -29.50 15.70 8.08
C VAL A 311 -29.56 14.23 8.46
N ASP A 312 -30.09 13.40 7.56
CA ASP A 312 -29.95 11.95 7.68
C ASP A 312 -28.49 11.53 7.47
N VAL A 313 -28.02 10.51 8.21
CA VAL A 313 -26.65 9.99 8.13
C VAL A 313 -26.32 9.51 6.72
N ASN A 314 -27.30 8.96 5.99
CA ASN A 314 -27.14 8.57 4.60
C ASN A 314 -26.83 9.75 3.69
N SER A 315 -27.21 10.98 4.04
CA SER A 315 -26.87 12.18 3.26
C SER A 315 -25.36 12.47 3.27
N LEU A 316 -24.68 12.08 4.35
CA LEU A 316 -23.22 12.15 4.49
C LEU A 316 -22.53 11.00 3.76
N LEU A 317 -23.18 9.83 3.69
CA LEU A 317 -22.60 8.58 3.17
C LEU A 317 -22.89 8.31 1.68
N HIS A 318 -24.02 8.76 1.14
CA HIS A 318 -24.43 8.36 -0.21
C HIS A 318 -24.11 9.43 -1.25
N GLY A 319 -22.95 9.23 -1.87
CA GLY A 319 -22.53 9.75 -3.16
C GLY A 319 -23.56 9.56 -4.27
N SER A 320 -24.42 10.55 -4.55
CA SER A 320 -24.91 10.83 -5.89
C SER A 320 -23.73 11.26 -6.79
N ASP A 321 -22.76 10.39 -6.99
CA ASP A 321 -21.83 10.55 -8.08
C ASP A 321 -22.57 10.13 -9.34
N ALA A 322 -23.06 11.14 -10.05
CA ALA A 322 -23.22 11.11 -11.49
C ALA A 322 -21.83 10.96 -12.18
N GLY A 323 -20.99 10.05 -11.67
CA GLY A 323 -19.68 9.70 -12.18
C GLY A 323 -19.86 8.80 -13.38
N ARG A 324 -20.02 9.42 -14.55
CA ARG A 324 -20.08 8.78 -15.89
C ARG A 324 -20.93 7.50 -15.91
N ARG A 325 -22.20 7.62 -16.33
CA ARG A 325 -23.01 6.45 -16.72
C ARG A 325 -22.18 5.54 -17.60
N ARG A 326 -21.73 4.43 -17.04
CA ARG A 326 -20.96 3.45 -17.78
C ARG A 326 -21.94 2.73 -18.69
N HIS A 327 -21.76 2.91 -19.99
CA HIS A 327 -22.65 2.31 -20.99
C HIS A 327 -22.21 0.90 -21.37
N VAL A 328 -20.92 0.58 -21.23
CA VAL A 328 -20.33 -0.71 -21.62
C VAL A 328 -19.56 -1.31 -20.44
N PHE A 329 -19.85 -2.58 -20.15
CA PHE A 329 -19.21 -3.38 -19.11
C PHE A 329 -18.49 -4.55 -19.77
N PRO A 330 -17.15 -4.54 -19.81
CA PRO A 330 -16.39 -5.66 -20.34
C PRO A 330 -16.60 -6.92 -19.49
N ALA A 331 -16.74 -8.08 -20.13
CA ALA A 331 -16.91 -9.35 -19.43
C ALA A 331 -15.75 -9.67 -18.47
N SER A 332 -14.54 -9.18 -18.75
CA SER A 332 -13.35 -9.31 -17.90
C SER A 332 -13.46 -8.57 -16.56
N GLU A 333 -14.43 -7.66 -16.42
CA GLU A 333 -14.67 -6.90 -15.20
C GLU A 333 -15.89 -7.39 -14.41
N ALA A 334 -16.54 -8.47 -14.89
CA ALA A 334 -17.64 -9.08 -14.17
C ALA A 334 -17.14 -9.61 -12.81
N LEU A 335 -17.85 -9.27 -11.74
CA LEU A 335 -17.47 -9.71 -10.40
C LEU A 335 -18.09 -11.07 -10.08
N GLN A 336 -17.28 -12.00 -9.59
CA GLN A 336 -17.78 -13.28 -9.10
C GLN A 336 -18.53 -13.06 -7.79
N VAL A 337 -19.76 -13.57 -7.71
CA VAL A 337 -20.64 -13.46 -6.56
C VAL A 337 -20.84 -14.85 -5.96
N LYS A 338 -20.61 -14.98 -4.65
CA LYS A 338 -20.91 -16.21 -3.93
C LYS A 338 -22.40 -16.26 -3.61
N LEU A 339 -23.10 -17.28 -4.13
CA LEU A 339 -24.51 -17.52 -3.83
C LEU A 339 -24.63 -18.48 -2.64
N ALA A 340 -24.59 -17.95 -1.41
CA ALA A 340 -24.88 -18.78 -0.24
C ALA A 340 -26.38 -19.17 -0.24
N PRO A 341 -26.74 -20.42 0.13
CA PRO A 341 -25.90 -21.46 0.74
C PRO A 341 -25.27 -22.46 -0.24
N PHE A 342 -25.26 -22.19 -1.55
CA PHE A 342 -24.79 -23.15 -2.54
C PHE A 342 -23.26 -23.25 -2.58
N ALA A 343 -22.78 -24.45 -2.92
CA ALA A 343 -21.37 -24.66 -3.22
C ALA A 343 -21.01 -24.03 -4.58
N GLU A 344 -19.79 -23.48 -4.70
CA GLU A 344 -19.29 -22.85 -5.95
C GLU A 344 -19.26 -23.83 -7.14
N GLU A 345 -19.14 -25.13 -6.87
CA GLU A 345 -19.19 -26.19 -7.88
C GLU A 345 -20.61 -26.45 -8.41
N SER A 346 -21.65 -26.11 -7.64
CA SER A 346 -23.04 -26.33 -8.01
C SER A 346 -23.59 -25.20 -8.88
N VAL A 347 -23.32 -23.96 -8.49
CA VAL A 347 -23.75 -22.77 -9.22
C VAL A 347 -22.72 -21.64 -9.09
N GLN A 348 -22.40 -21.03 -10.22
CA GLN A 348 -21.55 -19.84 -10.27
C GLN A 348 -22.39 -18.64 -10.70
N ALA A 349 -22.11 -17.48 -10.10
CA ALA A 349 -22.77 -16.23 -10.46
C ALA A 349 -21.73 -15.14 -10.73
N ARG A 350 -21.94 -14.40 -11.82
CA ARG A 350 -21.14 -13.24 -12.18
C ARG A 350 -22.03 -12.02 -12.33
N MET A 351 -21.77 -10.96 -11.56
CA MET A 351 -22.45 -9.67 -11.71
C MET A 351 -21.87 -8.92 -12.91
N LEU A 352 -22.72 -8.58 -13.88
CA LEU A 352 -22.29 -8.04 -15.16
C LEU A 352 -22.09 -6.51 -15.14
N THR A 353 -22.58 -5.81 -14.11
CA THR A 353 -22.55 -4.34 -14.07
C THR A 353 -21.98 -3.80 -12.76
N SER A 354 -20.85 -4.37 -12.33
CA SER A 354 -20.13 -3.88 -11.15
C SER A 354 -19.75 -2.40 -11.27
N GLY A 355 -19.81 -1.68 -10.15
CA GLY A 355 -19.25 -0.33 -9.99
C GLY A 355 -20.21 0.85 -10.21
N ASP A 356 -21.50 0.61 -10.43
CA ASP A 356 -22.51 1.66 -10.63
C ASP A 356 -23.64 1.53 -9.58
N ALA A 357 -23.52 2.28 -8.49
CA ALA A 357 -24.38 2.15 -7.31
C ALA A 357 -25.82 2.69 -7.50
N ASP A 358 -26.09 3.43 -8.58
CA ASP A 358 -27.37 4.12 -8.82
C ASP A 358 -28.27 3.37 -9.82
N ARG A 359 -27.98 2.08 -10.05
CA ARG A 359 -28.75 1.24 -10.99
C ARG A 359 -29.99 0.66 -10.34
N LYS A 360 -31.10 0.79 -11.07
CA LYS A 360 -32.38 0.12 -10.78
C LYS A 360 -32.39 -1.37 -11.18
N VAL A 361 -31.32 -1.86 -11.80
CA VAL A 361 -31.26 -3.19 -12.41
C VAL A 361 -29.89 -3.81 -12.15
N ASP A 362 -29.90 -5.01 -11.57
CA ASP A 362 -28.70 -5.83 -11.36
C ASP A 362 -28.77 -7.09 -12.26
N PRO A 363 -28.02 -7.12 -13.37
CA PRO A 363 -27.88 -8.29 -14.22
C PRO A 363 -26.75 -9.23 -13.75
N TYR A 364 -27.05 -10.52 -13.76
CA TYR A 364 -26.15 -11.62 -13.42
C TYR A 364 -26.10 -12.64 -14.55
N LEU A 365 -24.94 -13.24 -14.76
CA LEU A 365 -24.80 -14.48 -15.53
C LEU A 365 -24.65 -15.64 -14.54
N LEU A 366 -25.61 -16.55 -14.56
CA LEU A 366 -25.64 -17.74 -13.72
C LEU A 366 -25.26 -18.97 -14.52
N GLU A 367 -24.46 -19.85 -13.94
CA GLU A 367 -24.03 -21.11 -14.54
C GLU A 367 -24.30 -22.24 -13.55
N ILE A 368 -25.23 -23.15 -13.89
CA ILE A 368 -25.61 -24.28 -13.03
C ILE A 368 -24.99 -25.55 -13.61
N ALA A 369 -24.17 -26.22 -12.81
CA ALA A 369 -23.44 -27.39 -13.26
C ALA A 369 -24.37 -28.58 -13.59
N PRO A 370 -23.94 -29.50 -14.48
CA PRO A 370 -24.72 -30.68 -14.86
C PRO A 370 -25.18 -31.52 -13.66
N GLY A 371 -26.40 -32.04 -13.72
CA GLY A 371 -26.97 -32.91 -12.69
C GLY A 371 -27.29 -32.24 -11.35
N GLN A 372 -27.02 -30.95 -11.17
CA GLN A 372 -27.21 -30.26 -9.90
C GLN A 372 -28.68 -29.96 -9.61
N THR A 373 -29.03 -30.02 -8.33
CA THR A 373 -30.32 -29.58 -7.79
C THR A 373 -30.06 -28.56 -6.69
N LEU A 374 -30.58 -27.35 -6.87
CA LEU A 374 -30.48 -26.25 -5.91
C LEU A 374 -31.79 -26.19 -5.12
N SER A 375 -31.70 -26.24 -3.80
CA SER A 375 -32.85 -26.37 -2.89
C SER A 375 -33.48 -25.04 -2.45
N SER A 376 -33.13 -23.94 -3.12
CA SER A 376 -33.71 -22.61 -2.87
C SER A 376 -33.49 -21.71 -4.07
N HIS A 377 -34.08 -20.51 -4.01
CA HIS A 377 -33.85 -19.46 -4.99
C HIS A 377 -32.43 -18.86 -4.89
N PHE A 378 -31.98 -18.16 -5.95
CA PHE A 378 -30.61 -17.61 -6.06
C PHE A 378 -30.38 -16.41 -5.16
N PHE A 379 -31.37 -15.53 -5.05
CA PHE A 379 -31.29 -14.27 -4.32
C PHE A 379 -32.37 -14.20 -3.24
N THR A 380 -32.05 -13.53 -2.13
CA THR A 380 -33.06 -13.18 -1.12
C THR A 380 -33.44 -11.71 -1.34
N HIS A 381 -34.38 -11.48 -2.26
CA HIS A 381 -34.77 -10.15 -2.69
C HIS A 381 -36.31 -9.99 -2.70
N LYS A 382 -36.78 -8.76 -2.46
CA LYS A 382 -38.18 -8.37 -2.59
C LYS A 382 -38.31 -7.45 -3.81
N GLY A 383 -38.70 -8.02 -4.94
CA GLY A 383 -38.97 -7.27 -6.17
C GLY A 383 -39.07 -8.17 -7.38
N GLU A 384 -39.26 -7.56 -8.54
CA GLU A 384 -39.42 -8.27 -9.81
C GLU A 384 -38.08 -8.80 -10.34
N GLU A 385 -38.07 -10.04 -10.79
CA GLU A 385 -36.90 -10.71 -11.34
C GLU A 385 -37.26 -11.39 -12.67
N MET A 386 -36.30 -11.41 -13.60
CA MET A 386 -36.46 -12.10 -14.87
C MET A 386 -35.22 -12.93 -15.19
N GLY A 387 -35.43 -14.19 -15.58
CA GLY A 387 -34.40 -15.07 -16.09
C GLY A 387 -34.60 -15.38 -17.56
N TYR A 388 -33.54 -15.37 -18.35
CA TYR A 388 -33.50 -15.82 -19.74
C TYR A 388 -32.54 -16.98 -19.87
N VAL A 389 -32.98 -18.12 -20.40
CA VAL A 389 -32.12 -19.29 -20.61
C VAL A 389 -31.26 -19.08 -21.86
N LEU A 390 -29.96 -18.87 -21.65
CA LEU A 390 -29.00 -18.68 -22.74
C LEU A 390 -28.59 -20.01 -23.39
N SER A 391 -28.51 -21.08 -22.61
CA SER A 391 -28.19 -22.43 -23.10
C SER A 391 -28.57 -23.49 -22.07
N GLY A 392 -28.89 -24.70 -22.56
CA GLY A 392 -29.25 -25.86 -21.74
C GLY A 392 -30.75 -25.98 -21.43
N THR A 393 -31.09 -26.87 -20.49
CA THR A 393 -32.47 -27.11 -20.04
C THR A 393 -32.53 -27.16 -18.53
N LEU A 394 -33.49 -26.45 -17.94
CA LEU A 394 -33.60 -26.24 -16.50
C LEU A 394 -35.04 -26.46 -16.03
N SER A 395 -35.23 -27.19 -14.94
CA SER A 395 -36.54 -27.27 -14.29
C SER A 395 -36.59 -26.37 -13.06
N ALA A 396 -37.65 -25.57 -12.93
CA ALA A 396 -37.92 -24.71 -11.80
C ALA A 396 -39.22 -25.14 -11.10
N ARG A 397 -39.20 -25.32 -9.78
CA ARG A 397 -40.41 -25.62 -9.00
C ARG A 397 -40.88 -24.37 -8.26
N ILE A 398 -42.13 -23.99 -8.49
CA ILE A 398 -42.79 -22.85 -7.85
C ILE A 398 -44.09 -23.36 -7.24
N GLY A 399 -44.18 -23.33 -5.92
CA GLY A 399 -45.28 -23.96 -5.18
C GLY A 399 -45.41 -25.45 -5.53
N ASN A 400 -46.56 -25.84 -6.07
CA ASN A 400 -46.84 -27.23 -6.45
C ASN A 400 -46.60 -27.53 -7.94
N THR A 401 -46.12 -26.56 -8.71
CA THR A 401 -45.94 -26.69 -10.16
C THR A 401 -44.46 -26.74 -10.50
N THR A 402 -44.08 -27.65 -11.40
CA THR A 402 -42.73 -27.71 -11.98
C THR A 402 -42.81 -27.24 -13.42
N TYR A 403 -42.00 -26.24 -13.76
CA TYR A 403 -41.85 -25.69 -15.10
C TYR A 403 -40.52 -26.17 -15.69
N GLU A 404 -40.53 -26.64 -16.92
CA GLU A 404 -39.33 -26.98 -17.69
C GLU A 404 -39.03 -25.82 -18.63
N LEU A 405 -37.81 -25.30 -18.57
CA LEU A 405 -37.33 -24.15 -19.34
C LEU A 405 -36.24 -24.63 -20.30
N GLN A 406 -36.33 -24.23 -21.56
CA GLN A 406 -35.37 -24.53 -22.61
C GLN A 406 -34.66 -23.25 -23.08
N GLU A 407 -33.62 -23.41 -23.89
CA GLU A 407 -32.92 -22.27 -24.52
C GLU A 407 -33.91 -21.32 -25.21
N GLY A 408 -33.80 -20.04 -24.88
CA GLY A 408 -34.69 -19.00 -25.37
C GLY A 408 -35.91 -18.69 -24.50
N ASP A 409 -36.22 -19.55 -23.51
CA ASP A 409 -37.33 -19.31 -22.59
C ASP A 409 -37.02 -18.22 -21.57
N VAL A 410 -38.08 -17.53 -21.15
CA VAL A 410 -38.05 -16.49 -20.11
C VAL A 410 -38.91 -16.91 -18.93
N ILE A 411 -38.34 -16.79 -17.73
CA ILE A 411 -39.07 -16.85 -16.48
C ILE A 411 -39.17 -15.44 -15.88
N SER A 412 -40.36 -15.05 -15.43
CA SER A 412 -40.61 -13.77 -14.74
C SER A 412 -41.22 -14.04 -13.38
N LEU A 413 -40.62 -13.47 -12.33
CA LEU A 413 -40.98 -13.66 -10.94
C LEU A 413 -41.32 -12.30 -10.34
N VAL A 414 -42.56 -12.11 -9.92
CA VAL A 414 -43.03 -10.83 -9.33
C VAL A 414 -43.08 -10.90 -7.81
N SER A 415 -43.55 -12.03 -7.28
CA SER A 415 -43.77 -12.24 -5.84
C SER A 415 -43.41 -13.65 -5.38
N GLU A 416 -43.52 -14.64 -6.26
CA GLU A 416 -43.20 -16.03 -5.98
C GLU A 416 -41.77 -16.34 -6.43
N THR A 417 -41.01 -17.04 -5.59
CA THR A 417 -39.66 -17.50 -5.93
C THR A 417 -39.64 -19.02 -6.01
N PRO A 418 -38.93 -19.60 -6.99
CA PRO A 418 -38.72 -21.03 -7.05
C PRO A 418 -38.07 -21.58 -5.79
N ASP A 419 -38.66 -22.63 -5.22
CA ASP A 419 -38.10 -23.32 -4.06
C ASP A 419 -37.07 -24.38 -4.48
N GLN A 420 -37.00 -24.70 -5.78
CA GLN A 420 -36.02 -25.61 -6.34
C GLN A 420 -35.69 -25.26 -7.80
N TRP A 421 -34.41 -25.39 -8.13
CA TRP A 421 -33.91 -25.41 -9.50
C TRP A 421 -33.18 -26.71 -9.75
N ARG A 422 -33.28 -27.26 -10.96
CA ARG A 422 -32.57 -28.50 -11.30
C ARG A 422 -32.13 -28.54 -12.75
N ASN A 423 -30.84 -28.74 -12.95
CA ASN A 423 -30.25 -29.07 -14.23
C ASN A 423 -30.22 -30.60 -14.35
N LYS A 424 -31.10 -31.18 -15.19
CA LYS A 424 -31.14 -32.65 -15.44
C LYS A 424 -30.22 -33.08 -16.58
N GLY A 425 -29.64 -32.12 -17.30
CA GLY A 425 -28.80 -32.36 -18.46
C GLY A 425 -27.36 -32.71 -18.10
N ASN A 426 -26.59 -33.00 -19.14
CA ASN A 426 -25.15 -33.29 -19.05
C ASN A 426 -24.27 -32.05 -19.29
N ASP A 427 -24.88 -30.94 -19.70
CA ASP A 427 -24.20 -29.68 -20.02
C ASP A 427 -24.53 -28.61 -18.98
N VAL A 428 -23.66 -27.61 -18.86
CA VAL A 428 -23.89 -26.44 -17.99
C VAL A 428 -25.09 -25.66 -18.53
N VAL A 429 -26.02 -25.30 -17.64
CA VAL A 429 -27.10 -24.36 -17.98
C VAL A 429 -26.60 -22.95 -17.71
N GLN A 430 -26.72 -22.06 -18.70
CA GLN A 430 -26.42 -20.63 -18.55
C GLN A 430 -27.70 -19.80 -18.54
N LEU A 431 -27.82 -18.88 -17.59
CA LEU A 431 -28.95 -17.95 -17.48
C LEU A 431 -28.47 -16.51 -17.39
N LEU A 432 -29.10 -15.62 -18.16
CA LEU A 432 -29.06 -14.19 -17.86
C LEU A 432 -30.17 -13.89 -16.86
N TRP A 433 -29.81 -13.48 -15.66
CA TRP A 433 -30.73 -13.14 -14.58
C TRP A 433 -30.75 -11.64 -14.33
N ILE A 434 -31.92 -11.04 -14.20
CA ILE A 434 -32.10 -9.60 -14.05
C ILE A 434 -32.93 -9.38 -12.79
N VAL A 435 -32.36 -8.66 -11.81
CA VAL A 435 -33.06 -8.26 -10.59
C VAL A 435 -33.39 -6.77 -10.68
N LEU A 436 -34.67 -6.41 -10.56
CA LEU A 436 -35.15 -5.03 -10.55
C LEU A 436 -35.23 -4.52 -9.10
N LYS A 437 -34.63 -3.36 -8.80
CA LYS A 437 -34.58 -2.75 -7.45
C LYS A 437 -35.72 -1.77 -7.18
#